data_AF-A0A920HVY3-F1
#
_entry.id   AF-A0A920HVY3-F1
#
_cell.length_a   1.000
_cell.length_b   1.000
_cell.length_c   1.000
_cell.angle_alpha   90.00
_cell.angle_beta   90.00
_cell.angle_gamma   90.00
#
_symmetry.space_group_name_H-M   'P 1'
#
loop_
_entity.id
_entity.type
_entity.pdbx_description
1 polymer ?
#
loop_
_entity_poly.entity_id
_entity_poly.type
_entity_poly.pdbx_seq_one_letter_code
_entity_poly.pdbx_strand_id
1 'polypeptide(L)'
;MANNYDPSANVDDGSCCYGDLITIDITTDNYPTETSWQLINQSGVVVASINSGDLTQANSSYSWSICPSSTDCYDFIIYDTYGDGICCSYGNGSYSVSYNGNIVASGGSFGTSETNSSIGSCIVPIVGCMNPSASNYDPLANTSTSFGGIFDPNGGSGAYFNGNRHLLVDANVPAKIVSADVYSNSSSNTITFELRDNTSSVIDDTTLTLVQGQQRINLNFDIPVGNNYELGISSSNTSPGLYRSNDAAFVNYPYDIGGLISITESSASVADQYYYYFYNIEVEAMCVGLQHLF
;
A
#
# COMPACT_ATOMS: atom_id res chain seq x y z
N MET A 1 -1.38 -19.59 15.89
CA MET A 1 -2.43 -20.30 15.13
C MET A 1 -3.12 -19.25 14.28
N ALA A 2 -3.52 -19.55 13.04
CA ALA A 2 -4.24 -18.57 12.23
C ALA A 2 -5.56 -18.20 12.92
N ASN A 3 -5.94 -16.93 12.88
CA ASN A 3 -7.15 -16.42 13.54
C ASN A 3 -8.43 -16.90 12.86
N ASN A 4 -8.34 -17.31 11.59
CA ASN A 4 -9.41 -17.96 10.82
C ASN A 4 -9.15 -19.47 10.61
N TYR A 5 -8.55 -20.14 11.59
CA TYR A 5 -8.27 -21.58 11.51
C TYR A 5 -9.56 -22.41 11.34
N ASP A 6 -9.62 -23.20 10.27
CA ASP A 6 -10.66 -24.20 10.03
C ASP A 6 -10.12 -25.63 10.30
N PRO A 7 -10.59 -26.32 11.35
CA PRO A 7 -10.16 -27.70 11.64
C PRO A 7 -10.64 -28.74 10.63
N SER A 8 -11.56 -28.38 9.74
CA SER A 8 -12.09 -29.26 8.69
C SER A 8 -11.40 -29.10 7.33
N ALA A 9 -10.56 -28.07 7.17
CA ALA A 9 -9.78 -27.86 5.95
C ALA A 9 -8.78 -28.99 5.72
N ASN A 10 -8.80 -29.56 4.51
CA ASN A 10 -7.90 -30.64 4.08
C ASN A 10 -6.99 -30.25 2.90
N VAL A 11 -7.11 -29.01 2.41
CA VAL A 11 -6.28 -28.38 1.38
C VAL A 11 -5.93 -26.98 1.89
N ASP A 12 -4.67 -26.59 1.78
CA ASP A 12 -4.21 -25.23 2.07
C ASP A 12 -4.43 -24.35 0.83
N ASP A 13 -5.31 -23.35 0.95
CA ASP A 13 -5.60 -22.36 -0.09
C ASP A 13 -4.89 -21.01 0.15
N GLY A 14 -4.02 -20.94 1.17
CA GLY A 14 -3.27 -19.74 1.51
C GLY A 14 -4.08 -18.64 2.20
N SER A 15 -5.34 -18.89 2.57
CA SER A 15 -6.23 -17.88 3.18
C SER A 15 -5.98 -17.60 4.68
N CYS A 16 -4.95 -18.21 5.28
CA CYS A 16 -4.66 -18.07 6.71
C CYS A 16 -4.31 -16.61 7.12
N CYS A 17 -5.13 -16.02 7.99
CA CYS A 17 -4.86 -14.73 8.63
C CYS A 17 -4.09 -14.93 9.94
N TYR A 18 -2.89 -14.38 10.04
CA TYR A 18 -2.07 -14.44 11.26
C TYR A 18 -2.11 -13.16 12.12
N GLY A 19 -2.66 -12.08 11.57
CA GLY A 19 -2.84 -10.78 12.23
C GLY A 19 -4.31 -10.47 12.48
N ASP A 20 -4.68 -9.21 12.37
CA ASP A 20 -6.08 -8.78 12.53
C ASP A 20 -7.04 -9.53 11.59
N LEU A 21 -8.30 -9.63 12.00
CA LEU A 21 -9.35 -10.35 11.27
C LEU A 21 -10.64 -9.53 11.25
N ILE A 22 -11.17 -9.28 10.06
CA ILE A 22 -12.55 -8.85 9.84
C ILE A 22 -13.36 -10.06 9.38
N THR A 23 -14.48 -10.32 10.05
CA THR A 23 -15.45 -11.34 9.62
C THR A 23 -16.75 -10.67 9.26
N ILE A 24 -17.24 -10.93 8.04
CA ILE A 24 -18.54 -10.47 7.56
C ILE A 24 -19.43 -11.70 7.48
N ASP A 25 -20.54 -11.69 8.20
CA ASP A 25 -21.57 -12.73 8.16
C ASP A 25 -22.85 -12.13 7.59
N ILE A 26 -23.46 -12.80 6.62
CA ILE A 26 -24.75 -12.42 6.03
C ILE A 26 -25.66 -13.64 6.02
N THR A 27 -26.83 -13.51 6.63
CA THR A 27 -27.98 -14.38 6.42
C THR A 27 -28.90 -13.72 5.40
N THR A 28 -29.11 -14.38 4.26
CA THR A 28 -30.00 -13.88 3.21
C THR A 28 -31.46 -14.00 3.61
N ASP A 29 -32.32 -13.22 2.97
CA ASP A 29 -33.76 -13.30 3.09
C ASP A 29 -34.38 -14.17 1.96
N ASN A 30 -35.61 -13.91 1.53
CA ASN A 30 -36.19 -14.68 0.42
C ASN A 30 -35.65 -14.27 -0.96
N TYR A 31 -34.95 -13.14 -1.09
CA TYR A 31 -34.46 -12.58 -2.36
C TYR A 31 -32.93 -12.36 -2.33
N PRO A 32 -32.15 -13.44 -2.14
CA PRO A 32 -30.71 -13.36 -1.91
C PRO A 32 -29.93 -12.66 -3.03
N THR A 33 -30.42 -12.73 -4.28
CA THR A 33 -29.73 -12.20 -5.45
C THR A 33 -29.65 -10.67 -5.47
N GLU A 34 -30.43 -9.98 -4.64
CA GLU A 34 -30.48 -8.52 -4.58
C GLU A 34 -29.38 -7.96 -3.68
N THR A 35 -28.87 -8.78 -2.76
CA THR A 35 -27.85 -8.39 -1.79
C THR A 35 -26.45 -8.41 -2.40
N SER A 36 -25.69 -7.34 -2.16
CA SER A 36 -24.25 -7.29 -2.43
C SER A 36 -23.51 -6.44 -1.40
N TRP A 37 -22.18 -6.51 -1.34
CA TRP A 37 -21.41 -5.69 -0.41
C TRP A 37 -20.00 -5.43 -0.91
N GLN A 38 -19.38 -4.38 -0.38
CA GLN A 38 -17.96 -4.10 -0.53
C GLN A 38 -17.34 -3.61 0.77
N LEU A 39 -16.07 -3.93 0.96
CA LEU A 39 -15.20 -3.42 2.01
C LEU A 39 -14.15 -2.54 1.36
N ILE A 40 -14.12 -1.26 1.74
CA ILE A 40 -13.24 -0.24 1.16
C ILE A 40 -12.28 0.23 2.24
N ASN A 41 -10.99 0.34 1.95
CA ASN A 41 -10.04 0.92 2.91
C ASN A 41 -10.08 2.47 2.89
N GLN A 42 -9.41 3.10 3.84
CA GLN A 42 -9.33 4.56 3.97
C GLN A 42 -8.76 5.29 2.75
N SER A 43 -8.04 4.58 1.88
CA SER A 43 -7.50 5.11 0.62
C SER A 43 -8.49 5.00 -0.55
N GLY A 44 -9.71 4.50 -0.32
CA GLY A 44 -10.75 4.33 -1.32
C GLY A 44 -10.62 3.05 -2.17
N VAL A 45 -9.72 2.14 -1.81
CA VAL A 45 -9.52 0.87 -2.53
C VAL A 45 -10.48 -0.19 -2.01
N VAL A 46 -11.21 -0.85 -2.92
CA VAL A 46 -12.04 -2.01 -2.59
C VAL A 46 -11.13 -3.21 -2.33
N VAL A 47 -11.10 -3.68 -1.09
CA VAL A 47 -10.24 -4.80 -0.66
C VAL A 47 -10.96 -6.14 -0.67
N ALA A 48 -12.30 -6.12 -0.61
CA ALA A 48 -13.14 -7.31 -0.75
C ALA A 48 -14.55 -6.89 -1.17
N SER A 49 -15.25 -7.72 -1.93
CA SER A 49 -16.62 -7.46 -2.36
C SER A 49 -17.30 -8.73 -2.89
N ILE A 50 -18.63 -8.69 -2.98
CA ILE A 50 -19.44 -9.57 -3.82
C ILE A 50 -20.34 -8.71 -4.71
N ASN A 51 -20.80 -9.26 -5.83
CA ASN A 51 -21.74 -8.62 -6.74
C ASN A 51 -23.18 -9.09 -6.46
N SER A 52 -24.16 -8.29 -6.89
CA SER A 52 -25.55 -8.75 -6.91
C SER A 52 -25.67 -9.99 -7.81
N GLY A 53 -26.41 -10.99 -7.33
CA GLY A 53 -26.55 -12.30 -7.98
C GLY A 53 -25.56 -13.36 -7.48
N ASP A 54 -24.52 -13.00 -6.73
CA ASP A 54 -23.57 -13.98 -6.19
C ASP A 54 -24.20 -14.84 -5.09
N LEU A 55 -25.11 -14.27 -4.30
CA LEU A 55 -25.90 -15.01 -3.30
C LEU A 55 -27.17 -15.54 -3.97
N THR A 56 -27.32 -16.86 -4.00
CA THR A 56 -28.39 -17.53 -4.77
C THR A 56 -29.36 -18.36 -3.93
N GLN A 57 -29.04 -18.59 -2.65
CA GLN A 57 -29.87 -19.39 -1.75
C GLN A 57 -30.56 -18.49 -0.74
N ALA A 58 -31.88 -18.63 -0.64
CA ALA A 58 -32.71 -17.90 0.31
C ALA A 58 -32.56 -18.47 1.72
N ASN A 59 -32.61 -17.60 2.74
CA ASN A 59 -32.51 -17.96 4.16
C ASN A 59 -31.24 -18.77 4.48
N SER A 60 -30.13 -18.47 3.80
CA SER A 60 -28.84 -19.13 3.95
C SER A 60 -27.82 -18.17 4.54
N SER A 61 -26.92 -18.69 5.38
CA SER A 61 -25.82 -17.91 5.95
C SER A 61 -24.53 -18.08 5.15
N TYR A 62 -23.85 -16.97 4.95
CA TYR A 62 -22.55 -16.85 4.29
C TYR A 62 -21.60 -16.11 5.22
N SER A 63 -20.32 -16.49 5.19
CA SER A 63 -19.28 -15.89 6.03
C SER A 63 -18.02 -15.65 5.22
N TRP A 64 -17.42 -14.48 5.39
CA TRP A 64 -16.15 -14.10 4.77
C TRP A 64 -15.17 -13.66 5.84
N SER A 65 -13.94 -14.17 5.74
CA SER A 65 -12.81 -13.77 6.57
C SER A 65 -11.83 -12.95 5.75
N ILE A 66 -11.53 -11.73 6.20
CA ILE A 66 -10.63 -10.79 5.55
C ILE A 66 -9.50 -10.49 6.54
N CYS A 67 -8.25 -10.55 6.09
CA CYS A 67 -7.09 -10.13 6.88
C CYS A 67 -6.80 -8.64 6.59
N PRO A 68 -7.31 -7.68 7.37
CA PRO A 68 -6.98 -6.28 7.18
C PRO A 68 -5.52 -5.97 7.52
N SER A 69 -5.03 -4.84 7.01
CA SER A 69 -3.84 -4.18 7.54
C SER A 69 -4.10 -3.76 9.00
N SER A 70 -3.09 -3.89 9.85
CA SER A 70 -3.19 -3.56 11.28
C SER A 70 -3.26 -2.05 11.57
N THR A 71 -3.18 -1.21 10.55
CA THR A 71 -3.27 0.25 10.66
C THR A 71 -4.49 0.83 9.97
N ASP A 72 -5.01 0.14 8.95
CA ASP A 72 -6.03 0.69 8.08
C ASP A 72 -7.39 0.80 8.78
N CYS A 73 -8.18 1.75 8.28
CA CYS A 73 -9.58 1.92 8.59
C CYS A 73 -10.41 1.50 7.38
N TYR A 74 -11.57 0.87 7.61
CA TYR A 74 -12.42 0.33 6.56
C TYR A 74 -13.87 0.80 6.68
N ASP A 75 -14.49 0.94 5.52
CA ASP A 75 -15.93 1.12 5.33
C ASP A 75 -16.53 -0.17 4.78
N PHE A 76 -17.47 -0.76 5.52
CA PHE A 76 -18.32 -1.83 5.01
C PHE A 76 -19.59 -1.23 4.44
N ILE A 77 -19.89 -1.53 3.18
CA ILE A 77 -21.10 -1.06 2.50
C ILE A 77 -21.86 -2.28 2.01
N ILE A 78 -23.12 -2.41 2.45
CA ILE A 78 -24.06 -3.42 1.96
C ILE A 78 -25.12 -2.74 1.09
N TYR A 79 -25.55 -3.42 0.04
CA TYR A 79 -26.52 -2.95 -0.94
C TYR A 79 -27.66 -3.94 -1.09
N ASP A 80 -28.82 -3.40 -1.46
CA ASP A 80 -29.98 -4.15 -1.90
C ASP A 80 -30.57 -3.48 -3.15
N THR A 81 -30.69 -4.21 -4.26
CA THR A 81 -31.12 -3.63 -5.53
C THR A 81 -32.62 -3.30 -5.60
N TYR A 82 -33.44 -3.88 -4.74
CA TYR A 82 -34.89 -3.65 -4.71
C TYR A 82 -35.27 -2.53 -3.74
N GLY A 83 -34.42 -2.26 -2.76
CA GLY A 83 -34.46 -1.11 -1.87
C GLY A 83 -35.32 -1.32 -0.62
N ASP A 84 -35.67 -2.54 -0.29
CA ASP A 84 -36.34 -2.94 0.95
C ASP A 84 -35.38 -3.54 1.98
N GLY A 85 -34.10 -3.71 1.61
CA GLY A 85 -33.07 -4.29 2.44
C GLY A 85 -33.29 -5.80 2.61
N ILE A 86 -32.46 -6.42 3.43
CA ILE A 86 -32.49 -7.88 3.63
C ILE A 86 -33.42 -8.30 4.77
N CYS A 87 -34.30 -7.41 5.25
CA CYS A 87 -35.21 -7.69 6.35
C CYS A 87 -36.62 -7.15 6.13
N CYS A 88 -37.56 -8.04 6.41
CA CYS A 88 -38.55 -7.99 7.50
C CYS A 88 -39.91 -8.42 6.92
N SER A 89 -40.31 -7.76 5.85
CA SER A 89 -41.55 -8.08 5.12
C SER A 89 -41.37 -9.25 4.16
N TYR A 90 -40.15 -9.40 3.61
CA TYR A 90 -39.83 -10.36 2.54
C TYR A 90 -38.81 -11.41 2.97
N GLY A 91 -38.68 -11.64 4.27
CA GLY A 91 -37.77 -12.61 4.87
C GLY A 91 -37.03 -11.99 6.06
N ASN A 92 -36.36 -12.80 6.86
CA ASN A 92 -35.62 -12.32 8.03
C ASN A 92 -34.12 -12.55 7.82
N GLY A 93 -33.56 -11.89 6.81
CA GLY A 93 -32.12 -11.80 6.64
C GLY A 93 -31.50 -10.78 7.61
N SER A 94 -30.19 -10.84 7.72
CA SER A 94 -29.39 -9.96 8.59
C SER A 94 -27.93 -10.01 8.20
N TYR A 95 -27.16 -9.00 8.59
CA TYR A 95 -25.70 -9.04 8.52
C TYR A 95 -25.06 -8.69 9.86
N SER A 96 -23.83 -9.17 10.08
CA SER A 96 -22.94 -8.68 11.11
C SER A 96 -21.51 -8.58 10.59
N VAL A 97 -20.82 -7.53 11.01
CA VAL A 97 -19.37 -7.36 10.79
C VAL A 97 -18.69 -7.38 12.14
N SER A 98 -17.66 -8.22 12.27
CA SER A 98 -16.82 -8.27 13.46
C SER A 98 -15.36 -7.96 13.13
N TYR A 99 -14.67 -7.32 14.08
CA TYR A 99 -13.25 -7.06 14.05
C TYR A 99 -12.60 -7.70 15.28
N ASN A 100 -11.64 -8.60 15.05
CA ASN A 100 -10.98 -9.41 16.08
C ASN A 100 -11.99 -10.08 17.04
N GLY A 101 -13.09 -10.60 16.47
CA GLY A 101 -14.15 -11.30 17.18
C GLY A 101 -15.20 -10.41 17.88
N ASN A 102 -15.02 -9.08 17.88
CA ASN A 102 -16.02 -8.15 18.42
C ASN A 102 -16.93 -7.66 17.30
N ILE A 103 -18.25 -7.81 17.45
CA ILE A 103 -19.21 -7.25 16.48
C ILE A 103 -19.14 -5.72 16.54
N VAL A 104 -18.78 -5.11 15.41
CA VAL A 104 -18.65 -3.65 15.25
C VAL A 104 -19.80 -3.06 14.43
N ALA A 105 -20.48 -3.87 13.64
CA ALA A 105 -21.70 -3.49 12.92
C ALA A 105 -22.65 -4.67 12.82
N SER A 106 -23.96 -4.40 12.81
CA SER A 106 -24.98 -5.41 12.50
C SER A 106 -26.27 -4.72 12.06
N GLY A 107 -27.03 -5.39 11.20
CA GLY A 107 -28.23 -4.79 10.64
C GLY A 107 -28.97 -5.73 9.69
N GLY A 108 -29.81 -5.12 8.85
CA GLY A 108 -30.62 -5.83 7.86
C GLY A 108 -31.83 -5.03 7.39
N SER A 109 -32.30 -4.07 8.21
CA SER A 109 -33.35 -3.13 7.82
C SER A 109 -32.73 -1.83 7.30
N PHE A 110 -32.53 -1.77 6.00
CA PHE A 110 -32.05 -0.59 5.27
C PHE A 110 -32.82 -0.46 3.95
N GLY A 111 -32.64 0.65 3.24
CA GLY A 111 -33.24 0.82 1.91
C GLY A 111 -32.41 0.14 0.84
N THR A 112 -31.84 0.94 -0.06
CA THR A 112 -30.94 0.44 -1.12
C THR A 112 -29.51 0.19 -0.65
N SER A 113 -29.10 0.78 0.48
CA SER A 113 -27.75 0.62 1.02
C SER A 113 -27.63 1.03 2.48
N GLU A 114 -26.63 0.48 3.16
CA GLU A 114 -26.17 0.91 4.48
C GLU A 114 -24.63 0.89 4.52
N THR A 115 -24.04 1.88 5.18
CA THR A 115 -22.58 2.00 5.34
C THR A 115 -22.22 2.04 6.82
N ASN A 116 -21.28 1.17 7.20
CA ASN A 116 -20.65 1.19 8.52
C ASN A 116 -19.17 1.51 8.36
N SER A 117 -18.77 2.65 8.90
CA SER A 117 -17.41 3.15 8.85
C SER A 117 -16.63 2.84 10.12
N SER A 118 -15.33 3.11 10.07
CA SER A 118 -14.43 2.98 11.22
C SER A 118 -14.24 1.55 11.72
N ILE A 119 -14.25 0.59 10.80
CA ILE A 119 -13.93 -0.82 11.07
C ILE A 119 -12.41 -0.99 10.97
N GLY A 120 -11.80 -1.72 11.91
CA GLY A 120 -10.36 -1.94 11.96
C GLY A 120 -9.68 -1.19 13.10
N SER A 121 -8.36 -1.08 13.02
CA SER A 121 -7.54 -0.38 14.01
C SER A 121 -7.72 1.14 13.90
N CYS A 122 -7.90 1.64 12.67
CA CYS A 122 -8.07 3.07 12.35
C CYS A 122 -6.97 3.95 12.96
N ILE A 123 -5.76 3.40 13.08
CA ILE A 123 -4.58 4.11 13.59
C ILE A 123 -3.95 4.83 12.39
N VAL A 124 -4.07 6.15 12.36
CA VAL A 124 -3.39 6.97 11.35
C VAL A 124 -1.87 6.81 11.53
N PRO A 125 -1.12 6.41 10.48
CA PRO A 125 0.32 6.30 10.58
C PRO A 125 0.95 7.67 10.82
N ILE A 126 1.67 7.81 11.93
CA ILE A 126 2.52 8.94 12.25
C ILE A 126 3.95 8.45 12.13
N VAL A 127 4.63 8.90 11.09
CA VAL A 127 5.96 8.45 10.71
C VAL A 127 7.00 9.27 11.48
N GLY A 128 7.91 8.59 12.20
CA GLY A 128 8.96 9.28 12.94
C GLY A 128 9.86 8.33 13.71
N CYS A 129 10.82 8.90 14.45
CA CYS A 129 11.69 8.10 15.31
C CYS A 129 10.95 7.68 16.58
N MET A 130 10.86 6.36 16.81
CA MET A 130 10.17 5.79 17.97
C MET A 130 11.09 5.46 19.16
N ASN A 131 12.39 5.80 19.10
CA ASN A 131 13.36 5.50 20.16
C ASN A 131 13.46 6.65 21.19
N PRO A 132 13.05 6.46 22.46
CA PRO A 132 13.05 7.52 23.47
C PRO A 132 14.43 8.08 23.83
N SER A 133 15.51 7.36 23.51
CA SER A 133 16.88 7.81 23.72
C SER A 133 17.42 8.66 22.56
N ALA A 134 16.68 8.77 21.45
CA ALA A 134 17.08 9.57 20.31
C ALA A 134 16.76 11.05 20.53
N SER A 135 17.59 11.92 19.98
CA SER A 135 17.40 13.37 20.04
C SER A 135 16.19 13.86 19.24
N ASN A 136 15.76 13.11 18.22
CA ASN A 136 14.58 13.38 17.40
C ASN A 136 13.43 12.41 17.69
N TYR A 137 13.36 11.85 18.90
CA TYR A 137 12.24 11.01 19.33
C TYR A 137 10.91 11.76 19.17
N ASP A 138 9.95 11.14 18.48
CA ASP A 138 8.58 11.61 18.39
C ASP A 138 7.67 10.69 19.22
N PRO A 139 7.09 11.18 20.34
CA PRO A 139 6.20 10.38 21.18
C PRO A 139 4.85 10.05 20.52
N LEU A 140 4.50 10.70 19.40
CA LEU A 140 3.30 10.42 18.63
C LEU A 140 3.56 9.42 17.49
N ALA A 141 4.82 9.18 17.11
CA ALA A 141 5.14 8.24 16.05
C ALA A 141 4.72 6.82 16.41
N ASN A 142 4.03 6.16 15.48
CA ASN A 142 3.55 4.78 15.61
C ASN A 142 4.09 3.87 14.51
N THR A 143 4.85 4.42 13.56
CA THR A 143 5.65 3.69 12.57
C THR A 143 6.94 4.47 12.29
N SER A 144 8.01 3.76 11.95
CA SER A 144 9.23 4.37 11.40
C SER A 144 9.23 4.37 9.88
N THR A 145 8.35 3.64 9.22
CA THR A 145 8.37 3.45 7.76
C THR A 145 7.19 4.09 7.06
N SER A 146 7.43 4.53 5.82
CA SER A 146 6.42 5.02 4.89
C SER A 146 6.74 4.58 3.47
N PHE A 147 5.71 4.44 2.64
CA PHE A 147 5.82 4.12 1.22
C PHE A 147 5.31 5.27 0.37
N GLY A 148 5.91 5.48 -0.81
CA GLY A 148 5.45 6.53 -1.71
C GLY A 148 6.10 6.51 -3.10
N GLY A 149 5.99 7.64 -3.80
CA GLY A 149 6.22 7.70 -5.24
C GLY A 149 5.04 7.09 -6.02
N ILE A 150 5.28 6.68 -7.27
CA ILE A 150 4.27 5.93 -8.04
C ILE A 150 4.27 4.47 -7.53
N PHE A 151 3.11 3.97 -7.08
CA PHE A 151 3.00 2.61 -6.52
C PHE A 151 3.12 1.50 -7.57
N ASP A 152 2.38 1.61 -8.68
CA ASP A 152 2.40 0.61 -9.76
C ASP A 152 2.39 1.32 -11.12
N PRO A 153 3.40 1.13 -11.98
CA PRO A 153 3.39 1.68 -13.33
C PRO A 153 2.32 1.06 -14.23
N ASN A 154 1.78 -0.12 -13.93
CA ASN A 154 0.80 -0.81 -14.80
C ASN A 154 -0.56 -0.12 -14.85
N GLY A 155 -0.84 0.82 -13.92
CA GLY A 155 -2.05 1.64 -13.95
C GLY A 155 -2.07 2.71 -15.05
N GLY A 156 -0.93 2.98 -15.70
CA GLY A 156 -0.79 4.05 -16.70
C GLY A 156 0.13 3.72 -17.87
N SER A 157 0.42 4.74 -18.69
CA SER A 157 1.36 4.65 -19.81
C SER A 157 2.83 4.80 -19.41
N GLY A 158 3.70 4.09 -20.12
CA GLY A 158 5.15 4.06 -19.90
C GLY A 158 5.88 3.15 -20.89
N ALA A 159 7.20 3.06 -20.75
CA ALA A 159 8.04 2.17 -21.55
C ALA A 159 9.37 1.85 -20.87
N TYR A 160 9.97 0.72 -21.24
CA TYR A 160 11.36 0.44 -20.90
C TYR A 160 12.31 1.41 -21.60
N PHE A 161 13.28 1.93 -20.85
CA PHE A 161 14.17 2.99 -21.31
C PHE A 161 15.64 2.66 -21.00
N ASN A 162 16.51 2.96 -21.97
CA ASN A 162 17.95 2.69 -21.90
C ASN A 162 18.72 4.01 -21.78
N GLY A 163 18.48 4.76 -20.70
CA GLY A 163 19.20 6.01 -20.48
C GLY A 163 19.57 6.19 -19.02
N ASN A 164 20.64 6.95 -18.76
CA ASN A 164 20.92 7.39 -17.41
C ASN A 164 19.98 8.55 -17.05
N ARG A 165 19.13 8.32 -16.04
CA ARG A 165 18.15 9.26 -15.50
C ARG A 165 18.02 9.04 -14.00
N HIS A 166 17.50 10.04 -13.32
CA HIS A 166 17.31 10.03 -11.87
C HIS A 166 16.06 10.82 -11.48
N LEU A 167 15.63 10.59 -10.25
CA LEU A 167 14.64 11.40 -9.54
C LEU A 167 15.37 12.44 -8.68
N LEU A 168 14.80 13.63 -8.56
CA LEU A 168 15.25 14.63 -7.59
C LEU A 168 14.49 14.43 -6.27
N VAL A 169 15.23 14.40 -5.17
CA VAL A 169 14.72 14.07 -3.84
C VAL A 169 15.17 15.13 -2.84
N ASP A 170 14.21 15.70 -2.12
CA ASP A 170 14.44 16.54 -0.95
C ASP A 170 14.20 15.71 0.31
N ALA A 171 15.03 15.87 1.33
CA ALA A 171 14.92 15.20 2.62
C ALA A 171 14.69 16.22 3.73
N ASN A 172 13.52 16.16 4.36
CA ASN A 172 13.11 17.08 5.42
C ASN A 172 13.75 16.73 6.77
N VAL A 173 13.98 15.44 6.99
CA VAL A 173 14.63 14.86 8.17
C VAL A 173 15.63 13.80 7.72
N PRO A 174 16.62 13.42 8.56
CA PRO A 174 17.46 12.27 8.26
C PRO A 174 16.60 11.02 8.08
N ALA A 175 16.75 10.36 6.95
CA ALA A 175 15.96 9.20 6.57
C ALA A 175 16.83 8.16 5.87
N LYS A 176 16.27 6.97 5.66
CA LYS A 176 16.89 5.90 4.87
C LYS A 176 15.95 5.50 3.75
N ILE A 177 16.44 5.46 2.53
CA ILE A 177 15.75 4.85 1.39
C ILE A 177 16.05 3.35 1.46
N VAL A 178 15.12 2.58 2.01
CA VAL A 178 15.32 1.16 2.33
C VAL A 178 15.23 0.32 1.08
N SER A 179 14.14 0.45 0.32
CA SER A 179 13.85 -0.39 -0.83
C SER A 179 12.97 0.33 -1.86
N ALA A 180 12.92 -0.21 -3.08
CA ALA A 180 11.99 0.23 -4.11
C ALA A 180 11.65 -0.92 -5.05
N ASP A 181 10.49 -0.86 -5.68
CA ASP A 181 10.13 -1.72 -6.79
C ASP A 181 10.77 -1.19 -8.08
N VAL A 182 11.37 -2.07 -8.87
CA VAL A 182 11.91 -1.77 -10.20
C VAL A 182 11.38 -2.79 -11.21
N TYR A 183 11.27 -2.36 -12.47
CA TYR A 183 10.77 -3.17 -13.56
C TYR A 183 11.83 -3.25 -14.66
N SER A 184 12.31 -4.45 -14.94
CA SER A 184 13.38 -4.71 -15.92
C SER A 184 12.85 -5.54 -17.09
N ASN A 185 13.24 -5.19 -18.32
CA ASN A 185 12.95 -6.02 -19.49
C ASN A 185 14.00 -7.10 -19.76
N SER A 186 15.06 -7.17 -18.95
CA SER A 186 16.22 -8.01 -19.18
C SER A 186 16.26 -9.18 -18.21
N SER A 187 16.54 -10.38 -18.72
CA SER A 187 16.58 -11.62 -17.92
C SER A 187 17.78 -11.74 -16.98
N SER A 188 18.81 -10.92 -17.21
CA SER A 188 19.94 -10.71 -16.31
C SER A 188 20.61 -9.38 -16.66
N ASN A 189 20.54 -8.40 -15.77
CA ASN A 189 21.22 -7.11 -15.96
C ASN A 189 21.78 -6.61 -14.62
N THR A 190 23.06 -6.26 -14.58
CA THR A 190 23.70 -5.71 -13.37
C THR A 190 23.63 -4.19 -13.39
N ILE A 191 22.91 -3.62 -12.44
CA ILE A 191 22.69 -2.18 -12.30
C ILE A 191 23.34 -1.71 -11.01
N THR A 192 24.10 -0.62 -11.11
CA THR A 192 24.57 0.15 -9.95
C THR A 192 23.60 1.29 -9.72
N PHE A 193 22.84 1.21 -8.63
CA PHE A 193 21.97 2.27 -8.15
C PHE A 193 22.78 3.20 -7.27
N GLU A 194 22.52 4.50 -7.38
CA GLU A 194 23.30 5.54 -6.70
C GLU A 194 22.35 6.55 -6.06
N LEU A 195 22.69 6.96 -4.84
CA LEU A 195 22.26 8.22 -4.27
C LEU A 195 23.41 9.22 -4.46
N ARG A 196 23.13 10.33 -5.13
CA ARG A 196 24.09 11.43 -5.31
C ARG A 196 23.61 12.70 -4.61
N ASP A 197 24.56 13.53 -4.19
CA ASP A 197 24.26 14.87 -3.67
C ASP A 197 23.86 15.84 -4.79
N ASN A 198 23.54 17.08 -4.41
CA ASN A 198 23.12 18.15 -5.33
C ASN A 198 24.24 18.69 -6.24
N THR A 199 25.44 18.13 -6.15
CA THR A 199 26.57 18.37 -7.07
C THR A 199 26.86 17.15 -7.94
N SER A 200 25.95 16.17 -7.95
CA SER A 200 26.07 14.88 -8.62
C SER A 200 27.23 14.01 -8.11
N SER A 201 27.70 14.23 -6.88
CA SER A 201 28.68 13.35 -6.23
C SER A 201 27.98 12.15 -5.60
N VAL A 202 28.47 10.93 -5.85
CA VAL A 202 27.93 9.71 -5.23
C VAL A 202 28.22 9.72 -3.74
N ILE A 203 27.16 9.63 -2.93
CA ILE A 203 27.24 9.55 -1.47
C ILE A 203 26.88 8.16 -0.94
N ASP A 204 26.14 7.37 -1.72
CA ASP A 204 25.87 5.96 -1.46
C ASP A 204 25.55 5.21 -2.76
N ASP A 205 25.87 3.92 -2.84
CA ASP A 205 25.59 3.08 -4.00
C ASP A 205 25.41 1.60 -3.64
N THR A 206 24.66 0.89 -4.49
CA THR A 206 24.57 -0.57 -4.42
C THR A 206 24.49 -1.15 -5.82
N THR A 207 25.12 -2.31 -6.02
CA THR A 207 25.15 -2.99 -7.31
C THR A 207 24.40 -4.31 -7.22
N LEU A 208 23.34 -4.45 -8.02
CA LEU A 208 22.43 -5.58 -7.99
C LEU A 208 22.24 -6.17 -9.38
N THR A 209 22.13 -7.50 -9.47
CA THR A 209 21.70 -8.18 -10.69
C THR A 209 20.19 -8.35 -10.67
N LEU A 210 19.51 -7.79 -11.67
CA LEU A 210 18.07 -7.85 -11.84
C LEU A 210 17.64 -9.02 -12.73
N VAL A 211 16.45 -9.55 -12.47
CA VAL A 211 15.74 -10.47 -13.37
C VAL A 211 14.68 -9.70 -14.17
N GLN A 212 14.08 -10.38 -15.16
CA GLN A 212 13.01 -9.78 -15.96
C GLN A 212 11.72 -9.68 -15.13
N GLY A 213 11.03 -8.54 -15.26
CA GLY A 213 9.77 -8.26 -14.59
C GLY A 213 9.91 -7.30 -13.41
N GLN A 214 8.86 -7.26 -12.59
CA GLN A 214 8.85 -6.53 -11.32
C GLN A 214 9.70 -7.26 -10.28
N GLN A 215 10.48 -6.51 -9.52
CA GLN A 215 11.15 -7.01 -8.34
C GLN A 215 11.40 -5.86 -7.35
N ARG A 216 11.34 -6.18 -6.06
CA ARG A 216 11.76 -5.27 -5.00
C ARG A 216 13.26 -5.36 -4.79
N ILE A 217 13.95 -4.23 -4.81
CA ILE A 217 15.39 -4.12 -4.58
C ILE A 217 15.68 -3.44 -3.25
N ASN A 218 16.69 -3.93 -2.54
CA ASN A 218 17.18 -3.32 -1.32
C ASN A 218 18.25 -2.28 -1.66
N LEU A 219 18.03 -1.03 -1.27
CA LEU A 219 18.93 0.09 -1.49
C LEU A 219 19.73 0.38 -0.22
N ASN A 220 19.04 0.61 0.89
CA ASN A 220 19.59 0.98 2.20
C ASN A 220 20.44 2.26 2.19
N PHE A 221 20.05 3.26 1.39
CA PHE A 221 20.78 4.52 1.30
C PHE A 221 20.41 5.46 2.45
N ASP A 222 21.39 5.85 3.25
CA ASP A 222 21.19 6.91 4.25
C ASP A 222 21.16 8.27 3.54
N ILE A 223 20.05 9.00 3.69
CA ILE A 223 19.86 10.33 3.10
C ILE A 223 19.81 11.39 4.22
N PRO A 224 20.85 12.24 4.35
CA PRO A 224 20.85 13.37 5.26
C PRO A 224 19.83 14.44 4.86
N VAL A 225 19.52 15.35 5.78
CA VAL A 225 18.70 16.53 5.48
C VAL A 225 19.37 17.38 4.41
N GLY A 226 18.63 17.70 3.35
CA GLY A 226 19.11 18.48 2.23
C GLY A 226 18.14 18.44 1.06
N ASN A 227 18.46 19.18 0.00
CA ASN A 227 17.60 19.32 -1.17
C ASN A 227 18.35 18.93 -2.45
N ASN A 228 17.61 18.48 -3.45
CA ASN A 228 18.07 18.09 -4.78
C ASN A 228 19.11 16.96 -4.76
N TYR A 229 18.91 15.96 -3.90
CA TYR A 229 19.61 14.69 -4.06
C TYR A 229 19.15 14.01 -5.34
N GLU A 230 20.02 13.23 -5.97
CA GLU A 230 19.68 12.47 -7.17
C GLU A 230 19.62 10.98 -6.84
N LEU A 231 18.41 10.41 -6.86
CA LEU A 231 18.22 8.96 -6.78
C LEU A 231 18.17 8.37 -8.19
N GLY A 232 19.21 7.64 -8.58
CA GLY A 232 19.38 7.21 -9.96
C GLY A 232 20.21 5.94 -10.13
N ILE A 233 20.70 5.78 -11.35
CA ILE A 233 21.65 4.72 -11.72
C ILE A 233 23.00 5.33 -12.11
N SER A 234 24.04 4.51 -12.07
CA SER A 234 25.39 4.90 -12.49
C SER A 234 25.48 5.27 -13.96
N SER A 235 26.34 6.22 -14.30
CA SER A 235 26.63 6.57 -15.70
C SER A 235 27.28 5.43 -16.49
N SER A 236 27.81 4.42 -15.78
CA SER A 236 28.33 3.20 -16.36
C SER A 236 27.25 2.27 -16.92
N ASN A 237 25.99 2.37 -16.43
CA ASN A 237 24.87 1.59 -16.93
C ASN A 237 24.27 2.24 -18.19
N THR A 238 24.77 1.84 -19.36
CA THR A 238 24.34 2.40 -20.67
C THR A 238 23.06 1.79 -21.23
N SER A 239 22.71 0.58 -20.82
CA SER A 239 21.51 -0.14 -21.25
C SER A 239 20.76 -0.73 -20.04
N PRO A 240 20.22 0.12 -19.14
CA PRO A 240 19.58 -0.36 -17.92
C PRO A 240 18.30 -1.15 -18.15
N GLY A 241 17.57 -0.89 -19.25
CA GLY A 241 16.34 -1.60 -19.56
C GLY A 241 15.25 -1.44 -18.50
N LEU A 242 15.28 -0.35 -17.75
CA LEU A 242 14.35 -0.07 -16.65
C LEU A 242 13.12 0.69 -17.14
N TYR A 243 11.97 0.40 -16.53
CA TYR A 243 10.72 1.06 -16.88
C TYR A 243 10.66 2.50 -16.37
N ARG A 244 10.08 3.39 -17.18
CA ARG A 244 9.69 4.75 -16.78
C ARG A 244 8.23 5.00 -17.14
N SER A 245 7.53 5.77 -16.32
CA SER A 245 6.15 6.18 -16.55
C SER A 245 6.10 7.54 -17.21
N ASN A 246 5.08 7.79 -18.03
CA ASN A 246 4.87 9.06 -18.73
C ASN A 246 3.40 9.48 -18.81
N ASP A 247 2.57 8.88 -17.97
CA ASP A 247 1.15 9.14 -17.92
C ASP A 247 0.86 10.38 -17.07
N ALA A 248 0.26 11.41 -17.67
CA ALA A 248 -0.04 12.65 -16.97
C ALA A 248 -1.05 12.50 -15.83
N ALA A 249 -1.81 11.40 -15.76
CA ALA A 249 -2.70 11.14 -14.63
C ALA A 249 -1.94 10.70 -13.36
N PHE A 250 -0.75 10.12 -13.52
CA PHE A 250 0.04 9.56 -12.43
C PHE A 250 1.35 10.31 -12.20
N VAL A 251 1.96 10.87 -13.27
CA VAL A 251 3.17 11.68 -13.18
C VAL A 251 2.78 13.10 -12.74
N ASN A 252 2.70 13.30 -11.44
CA ASN A 252 2.32 14.57 -10.81
C ASN A 252 3.21 14.82 -9.59
N TYR A 253 4.37 15.44 -9.80
CA TYR A 253 5.26 15.81 -8.73
C TYR A 253 4.68 17.01 -7.92
N PRO A 254 5.05 17.16 -6.64
CA PRO A 254 5.93 16.30 -5.84
C PRO A 254 5.21 15.08 -5.22
N TYR A 255 5.97 14.05 -4.89
CA TYR A 255 5.50 12.89 -4.10
C TYR A 255 6.10 12.93 -2.70
N ASP A 256 5.30 13.30 -1.70
CA ASP A 256 5.67 13.20 -0.29
C ASP A 256 5.66 11.74 0.17
N ILE A 257 6.70 11.34 0.91
CA ILE A 257 6.82 10.00 1.50
C ILE A 257 6.91 10.15 3.01
N GLY A 258 5.74 10.18 3.65
CA GLY A 258 5.60 10.19 5.11
C GLY A 258 6.17 11.44 5.78
N GLY A 259 6.24 12.57 5.06
CA GLY A 259 6.93 13.78 5.52
C GLY A 259 8.46 13.64 5.64
N LEU A 260 9.04 12.47 5.36
CA LEU A 260 10.46 12.19 5.53
C LEU A 260 11.28 12.77 4.36
N ILE A 261 10.88 12.37 3.16
CA ILE A 261 11.45 12.83 1.90
C ILE A 261 10.32 13.19 0.93
N SER A 262 10.65 14.01 -0.06
CA SER A 262 9.76 14.36 -1.16
C SER A 262 10.49 14.16 -2.47
N ILE A 263 9.91 13.39 -3.39
CA ILE A 263 10.40 13.32 -4.77
C ILE A 263 9.86 14.54 -5.50
N THR A 264 10.73 15.48 -5.83
CA THR A 264 10.32 16.81 -6.29
C THR A 264 10.19 16.91 -7.80
N GLU A 265 11.05 16.24 -8.55
CA GLU A 265 11.06 16.24 -10.01
C GLU A 265 11.81 15.01 -10.55
N SER A 266 12.03 14.95 -11.87
CA SER A 266 13.01 14.04 -12.47
C SER A 266 13.99 14.76 -13.38
N SER A 267 15.05 14.05 -13.75
CA SER A 267 16.05 14.52 -14.72
C SER A 267 15.55 14.56 -16.17
N ALA A 268 14.24 14.61 -16.41
CA ALA A 268 13.67 14.78 -17.74
C ALA A 268 13.96 16.19 -18.27
N SER A 269 14.07 16.32 -19.60
CA SER A 269 14.25 17.64 -20.24
C SER A 269 13.00 18.51 -20.21
N VAL A 270 11.84 17.92 -19.91
CA VAL A 270 10.55 18.59 -19.75
C VAL A 270 10.04 18.23 -18.37
N ALA A 271 9.68 19.25 -17.59
CA ALA A 271 9.12 19.09 -16.26
C ALA A 271 7.87 18.19 -16.28
N ASP A 272 7.72 17.37 -15.25
CA ASP A 272 6.56 16.51 -14.99
C ASP A 272 6.19 15.51 -16.10
N GLN A 273 7.07 15.30 -17.08
CA GLN A 273 6.76 14.41 -18.20
C GLN A 273 7.03 12.94 -17.88
N TYR A 274 8.05 12.67 -17.05
CA TYR A 274 8.51 11.31 -16.80
C TYR A 274 8.79 11.06 -15.33
N TYR A 275 8.57 9.83 -14.91
CA TYR A 275 8.96 9.27 -13.62
C TYR A 275 9.82 8.03 -13.85
N TYR A 276 11.01 7.99 -13.25
CA TYR A 276 12.04 7.03 -13.62
C TYR A 276 12.30 6.00 -12.52
N TYR A 277 12.19 4.73 -12.91
CA TYR A 277 12.85 3.54 -12.34
C TYR A 277 12.37 3.06 -10.97
N PHE A 278 12.15 3.94 -9.99
CA PHE A 278 11.94 3.57 -8.59
C PHE A 278 10.47 3.75 -8.18
N TYR A 279 9.74 2.66 -8.08
CA TYR A 279 8.32 2.63 -7.72
C TYR A 279 8.14 2.17 -6.29
N ASN A 280 7.01 2.54 -5.66
CA ASN A 280 6.63 2.07 -4.33
C ASN A 280 7.81 2.14 -3.33
N ILE A 281 8.45 3.30 -3.25
CA ILE A 281 9.70 3.48 -2.51
C ILE A 281 9.41 3.42 -1.01
N GLU A 282 10.13 2.56 -0.30
CA GLU A 282 10.10 2.44 1.16
C GLU A 282 11.16 3.35 1.77
N VAL A 283 10.73 4.20 2.69
CA VAL A 283 11.57 5.14 3.41
C VAL A 283 11.38 4.95 4.91
N GLU A 284 12.47 4.93 5.65
CA GLU A 284 12.49 4.79 7.10
C GLU A 284 13.02 6.06 7.77
N ALA A 285 12.34 6.52 8.82
CA ALA A 285 12.76 7.61 9.68
C ALA A 285 13.98 7.19 10.51
N MET A 286 15.08 7.95 10.44
CA MET A 286 16.26 7.64 11.23
C MET A 286 16.18 8.26 12.63
N CYS A 287 16.51 7.46 13.65
CA CYS A 287 16.75 7.95 15.00
C CYS A 287 18.18 8.47 15.14
N VAL A 288 18.35 9.76 15.45
CA VAL A 288 19.67 10.41 15.55
C VAL A 288 20.05 10.76 16.99
N GLY A 289 21.36 10.91 17.24
CA GLY A 289 21.88 11.31 18.55
C GLY A 289 21.89 10.21 19.61
N LEU A 290 21.78 8.94 19.21
CA LEU A 290 21.95 7.81 20.10
C LEU A 290 23.42 7.75 20.56
N GLN A 291 23.66 7.95 21.86
CA GLN A 291 24.98 7.70 22.42
C GLN A 291 25.24 6.20 22.41
N HIS A 292 26.26 5.76 21.67
CA HIS A 292 26.83 4.43 21.87
C HIS A 292 27.44 4.39 23.27
N LEU A 293 26.75 3.75 24.21
CA LEU A 293 27.36 3.31 25.45
C LEU A 293 28.38 2.22 25.08
N PHE A 294 29.65 2.60 25.00
CA PHE A 294 30.79 1.67 24.98
C PHE A 294 31.15 1.26 26.41
#